data_AF-A0A699I9F5-F1
#
_entry.id   AF-A0A699I9F5-F1
#
_cell.length_a   1.000
_cell.length_b   1.000
_cell.length_c   1.000
_cell.angle_alpha   90.00
_cell.angle_beta   90.00
_cell.angle_gamma   90.00
#
_symmetry.space_group_name_H-M   'P 1'
#
loop_
_entity.id
_entity.type
_entity.pdbx_description
1 polymer ?
#
loop_
_entity_poly.entity_id
_entity_poly.type
_entity_poly.pdbx_seq_one_letter_code
_entity_poly.pdbx_strand_id
1 'polypeptide(L)'
;MIDYALWEVIENGATLPKTQVVEGVTTVMPITTVKEKAQRRLEVKAISTLMMGISNEHQLKFNSIKDAKQLLEAIEKRFGENAATKKTQRNLLKQQYENFTASSSEMLDQTLDMLQKLVSQLELLDEKFSQEC
;
A
#
# COMPACT_ATOMS: atom_id res chain seq x y z
N MET A 1 12.70 -3.87 7.67
CA MET A 1 12.52 -2.62 8.45
C MET A 1 11.84 -1.57 7.56
N ILE A 2 10.56 -1.78 7.20
CA ILE A 2 9.81 -0.95 6.23
C ILE A 2 8.51 -0.38 6.83
N ASP A 3 8.11 -0.79 8.03
CA ASP A 3 6.78 -0.49 8.55
C ASP A 3 6.59 0.90 9.13
N TYR A 4 7.63 1.47 9.74
CA TYR A 4 7.49 2.77 10.42
C TYR A 4 7.27 3.91 9.43
N ALA A 5 8.01 3.92 8.31
CA ALA A 5 7.90 4.95 7.29
C ALA A 5 6.55 4.93 6.55
N LEU A 6 5.91 3.75 6.43
CA LEU A 6 4.58 3.64 5.84
C LEU A 6 3.50 4.18 6.79
N TRP A 7 3.61 3.85 8.07
CA TRP A 7 2.71 4.37 9.10
C TRP A 7 2.81 5.88 9.24
N GLU A 8 4.01 6.44 9.20
CA GLU A 8 4.22 7.89 9.20
C GLU A 8 3.50 8.60 8.03
N VAL A 9 3.49 7.99 6.84
CA VAL A 9 2.80 8.54 5.67
C VAL A 9 1.27 8.48 5.84
N ILE A 10 0.75 7.41 6.42
CA ILE A 10 -0.69 7.27 6.71
C ILE A 10 -1.15 8.32 7.74
N GLU A 11 -0.34 8.58 8.78
CA GLU A 11 -0.70 9.48 9.88
C GLU A 11 -0.46 10.97 9.53
N ASN A 12 0.67 11.27 8.90
CA ASN A 12 1.11 12.64 8.67
C ASN A 12 0.88 13.12 7.23
N GLY A 13 0.64 12.21 6.29
CA GLY A 13 0.61 12.46 4.85
C GLY A 13 2.02 12.49 4.26
N ALA A 14 2.18 12.14 2.98
CA ALA A 14 3.47 12.26 2.32
C ALA A 14 3.87 13.74 2.12
N THR A 15 5.11 14.05 2.50
CA THR A 15 5.78 15.32 2.12
C THR A 15 6.19 15.27 0.65
N LEU A 16 5.21 15.40 -0.24
CA LEU A 16 5.45 15.55 -1.67
C LEU A 16 5.63 17.03 -2.06
N PRO A 17 6.33 17.31 -3.18
CA PRO A 17 6.42 18.66 -3.71
C PRO A 17 5.03 19.23 -3.93
N LYS A 18 4.72 20.35 -3.27
CA LYS A 18 3.45 21.05 -3.42
C LYS A 18 3.40 21.69 -4.80
N THR A 19 2.20 21.70 -5.37
CA THR A 19 1.87 22.51 -6.53
C THR A 19 2.12 23.98 -6.18
N GLN A 20 3.01 24.66 -6.89
CA GLN A 20 3.14 26.12 -6.77
C GLN A 20 2.10 26.77 -7.67
N VAL A 21 1.30 27.66 -7.08
CA VAL A 21 0.42 28.56 -7.83
C VAL A 21 1.15 29.89 -7.97
N VAL A 22 1.68 30.15 -9.16
CA VAL A 22 2.20 31.48 -9.53
C VAL A 22 1.20 32.08 -10.50
N GLU A 23 0.60 33.22 -10.13
CA GLU A 23 -0.36 33.96 -10.97
C GLU A 23 -1.51 33.11 -11.54
N GLY A 24 -2.10 32.23 -10.73
CA GLY A 24 -3.20 31.35 -11.16
C GLY A 24 -2.77 30.15 -12.01
N VAL A 25 -1.48 30.06 -12.39
CA VAL A 25 -0.91 28.89 -13.07
C VAL A 25 -0.45 27.89 -12.03
N THR A 26 -1.15 26.75 -12.01
CA THR A 26 -0.87 25.62 -11.14
C THR A 26 0.25 24.79 -11.76
N THR A 27 1.48 24.94 -11.26
CA THR A 27 2.65 24.22 -11.80
C THR A 27 3.02 23.05 -10.89
N VAL A 28 2.96 21.82 -11.42
CA VAL A 28 3.41 20.62 -10.71
C VAL A 28 4.94 20.58 -10.77
N MET A 29 5.59 20.75 -9.63
CA MET A 29 7.05 20.65 -9.57
C MET A 29 7.51 19.24 -9.98
N PRO A 30 8.53 19.13 -10.86
CA PRO A 30 9.05 17.83 -11.25
C PRO A 30 9.66 17.12 -10.03
N ILE A 31 9.40 15.82 -9.92
CA ILE A 31 10.02 14.97 -8.91
C ILE A 31 11.46 14.71 -9.33
N THR A 32 12.39 15.38 -8.66
CA THR A 32 13.80 15.38 -9.05
C THR A 32 14.64 14.54 -8.09
N THR A 33 14.18 14.34 -6.85
CA THR A 33 14.97 13.65 -5.82
C THR A 33 14.55 12.19 -5.60
N VAL A 34 15.50 11.37 -5.17
CA VAL A 34 15.26 9.98 -4.77
C VAL A 34 14.30 9.90 -3.58
N LYS A 35 14.37 10.86 -2.65
CA LYS A 35 13.50 10.95 -1.47
C LYS A 35 12.03 11.16 -1.84
N GLU A 36 11.75 12.08 -2.77
CA GLU A 36 10.39 12.33 -3.25
C GLU A 36 9.82 11.11 -3.99
N LYS A 37 10.64 10.42 -4.81
CA LYS A 37 10.24 9.17 -5.46
C LYS A 37 9.90 8.09 -4.43
N ALA A 38 10.68 7.96 -3.37
CA ALA A 38 10.43 7.02 -2.29
C ALA A 38 9.12 7.37 -1.54
N GLN A 39 8.90 8.65 -1.22
CA GLN A 39 7.66 9.12 -0.60
C GLN A 39 6.43 8.84 -1.46
N ARG A 40 6.51 9.04 -2.79
CA ARG A 40 5.39 8.70 -3.69
C ARG A 40 5.07 7.21 -3.70
N ARG A 41 6.09 6.35 -3.62
CA ARG A 41 5.89 4.89 -3.53
C ARG A 41 5.21 4.51 -2.22
N LEU A 42 5.61 5.14 -1.11
CA LEU A 42 4.96 4.94 0.19
C LEU A 42 3.51 5.43 0.18
N GLU A 43 3.23 6.57 -0.44
CA GLU A 43 1.88 7.13 -0.59
C GLU A 43 0.95 6.17 -1.34
N VAL A 44 1.38 5.66 -2.49
CA VAL A 44 0.62 4.69 -3.28
C VAL A 44 0.40 3.39 -2.49
N LYS A 45 1.42 2.93 -1.75
CA LYS A 45 1.30 1.74 -0.91
C LYS A 45 0.31 1.97 0.23
N ALA A 46 0.35 3.12 0.89
CA ALA A 46 -0.54 3.50 1.97
C ALA A 46 -2.01 3.55 1.51
N ILE A 47 -2.28 4.21 0.38
CA ILE A 47 -3.62 4.27 -0.23
C ILE A 47 -4.12 2.86 -0.56
N SER A 48 -3.29 2.02 -1.19
CA SER A 48 -3.65 0.64 -1.53
C SER A 48 -4.00 -0.18 -0.29
N THR A 49 -3.18 -0.09 0.76
CA THR A 49 -3.42 -0.76 2.05
C THR A 49 -4.74 -0.31 2.70
N LEU A 50 -5.00 1.00 2.72
CA LEU A 50 -6.26 1.53 3.26
C LEU A 50 -7.47 1.06 2.45
N MET A 51 -7.37 1.04 1.11
CA MET A 51 -8.46 0.60 0.22
C MET A 51 -8.79 -0.89 0.37
N MET A 52 -7.78 -1.76 0.59
CA MET A 52 -8.02 -3.19 0.86
C MET A 52 -8.83 -3.43 2.14
N GLY A 53 -8.70 -2.55 3.14
CA GLY A 53 -9.48 -2.63 4.38
C GLY A 53 -10.94 -2.18 4.24
N ILE A 54 -11.34 -1.61 3.09
CA ILE A 54 -12.69 -1.12 2.83
C ILE A 54 -13.42 -2.14 1.94
N SER A 55 -14.62 -2.56 2.35
CA SER A 55 -15.50 -3.40 1.53
C SER A 55 -15.81 -2.75 0.17
N ASN A 56 -15.81 -3.54 -0.91
CA ASN A 56 -15.95 -3.07 -2.30
C ASN A 56 -17.13 -2.11 -2.55
N GLU A 57 -18.26 -2.30 -1.85
CA GLU A 57 -19.45 -1.43 -1.94
C GLU A 57 -19.16 0.03 -1.56
N HIS A 58 -18.21 0.26 -0.67
CA HIS A 58 -17.85 1.59 -0.17
C HIS A 58 -16.61 2.17 -0.86
N GLN A 59 -15.81 1.36 -1.56
CA GLN A 59 -14.56 1.79 -2.22
C GLN A 59 -14.78 2.92 -3.23
N LEU A 60 -15.84 2.84 -4.05
CA LEU A 60 -16.15 3.86 -5.07
C LEU A 60 -16.28 5.27 -4.49
N LYS A 61 -16.67 5.40 -3.21
CA LYS A 61 -16.84 6.70 -2.53
C LYS A 61 -15.52 7.31 -2.08
N PHE A 62 -14.44 6.55 -2.11
CA PHE A 62 -13.11 6.95 -1.67
C PHE A 62 -12.09 7.07 -2.82
N ASN A 63 -12.41 6.56 -4.02
CA ASN A 63 -11.52 6.58 -5.19
C ASN A 63 -11.07 7.97 -5.66
N SER A 64 -11.78 9.03 -5.27
CA SER A 64 -11.41 10.42 -5.58
C SER A 64 -10.29 10.95 -4.69
N ILE A 65 -10.00 10.29 -3.57
CA ILE A 65 -9.01 10.73 -2.58
C ILE A 65 -7.64 10.20 -2.98
N LYS A 66 -6.70 11.12 -3.20
CA LYS A 66 -5.34 10.81 -3.68
C LYS A 66 -4.28 10.92 -2.59
N ASP A 67 -4.69 11.22 -1.37
CA ASP A 67 -3.83 11.40 -0.20
C ASP A 67 -4.25 10.39 0.87
N ALA A 68 -3.29 9.60 1.37
CA ALA A 68 -3.49 8.52 2.32
C ALA A 68 -4.08 9.01 3.64
N LYS A 69 -3.64 10.18 4.10
CA LYS A 69 -4.15 10.78 5.34
C LYS A 69 -5.59 11.24 5.17
N GLN A 70 -5.89 11.96 4.10
CA GLN A 70 -7.27 12.36 3.78
C GLN A 70 -8.18 11.15 3.59
N LEU A 71 -7.66 10.06 3.03
CA LEU A 71 -8.39 8.81 2.84
C LEU A 71 -8.72 8.19 4.20
N LEU A 72 -7.74 8.10 5.10
CA LEU A 72 -7.95 7.63 6.47
C LEU A 72 -8.99 8.50 7.21
N GLU A 73 -8.88 9.83 7.12
CA GLU A 73 -9.85 10.75 7.75
C GLU A 73 -11.27 10.57 7.19
N ALA A 74 -11.42 10.36 5.88
CA ALA A 74 -12.71 10.13 5.25
C ALA A 74 -13.32 8.78 5.67
N ILE A 75 -12.50 7.72 5.75
CA ILE A 75 -12.90 6.41 6.29
C ILE A 75 -13.35 6.59 7.74
N GLU A 76 -12.55 7.23 8.58
CA GLU A 76 -12.88 7.49 9.97
C GLU A 76 -14.17 8.29 10.12
N LYS A 77 -14.39 9.31 9.29
CA LYS A 77 -15.63 10.10 9.33
C LYS A 77 -16.86 9.29 8.93
N ARG A 78 -16.72 8.39 7.95
CA ARG A 78 -17.83 7.59 7.44
C ARG A 78 -18.21 6.44 8.38
N PHE A 79 -17.23 5.80 9.00
CA PHE A 79 -17.43 4.61 9.83
C PHE A 79 -17.30 4.89 11.34
N GLY A 80 -16.93 6.11 11.73
CA GLY A 80 -16.59 6.48 13.09
C GLY A 80 -17.16 7.85 13.49
N GLU A 81 -18.48 7.92 13.69
CA GLU A 81 -19.13 9.05 14.37
C GLU A 81 -18.99 9.00 15.92
N ASN A 82 -18.41 7.94 16.49
CA ASN A 82 -18.13 7.81 17.92
C ASN A 82 -16.61 7.69 18.16
N ALA A 83 -16.05 8.56 18.99
CA ALA A 83 -14.62 8.60 19.34
C ALA A 83 -14.08 7.26 19.88
N ALA A 84 -14.91 6.46 20.55
CA ALA A 84 -14.55 5.12 20.99
C ALA A 84 -14.34 4.16 19.81
N THR A 85 -15.20 4.24 18.79
CA THR A 85 -15.12 3.41 17.59
C THR A 85 -13.90 3.75 16.73
N LYS A 86 -13.48 5.04 16.68
CA LYS A 86 -12.23 5.48 16.03
C LYS A 86 -10.99 4.80 16.62
N LYS A 87 -10.88 4.75 17.96
CA LYS A 87 -9.74 4.13 18.65
C LYS A 87 -9.69 2.63 18.39
N THR A 88 -10.84 1.97 18.42
CA THR A 88 -10.95 0.53 18.12
C THR A 88 -10.62 0.22 16.66
N GLN A 89 -11.10 1.03 15.69
CA GLN A 89 -10.78 0.83 14.27
C GLN A 89 -9.31 1.08 13.97
N ARG A 90 -8.67 2.11 14.54
CA ARG A 90 -7.22 2.32 14.43
C ARG A 90 -6.43 1.15 14.99
N ASN A 91 -6.81 0.66 16.17
CA ASN A 91 -6.17 -0.50 16.77
C ASN A 91 -6.37 -1.76 15.91
N LEU A 92 -7.55 -1.95 15.32
CA LEU A 92 -7.83 -3.08 14.44
C LEU A 92 -7.02 -3.00 13.14
N LEU A 93 -6.94 -1.83 12.50
CA LEU A 93 -6.09 -1.59 11.33
C LEU A 93 -4.62 -1.83 11.65
N LYS A 94 -4.14 -1.34 12.80
CA LYS A 94 -2.77 -1.55 13.26
C LYS A 94 -2.50 -3.03 13.53
N GLN A 95 -3.43 -3.74 14.16
CA GLN A 95 -3.29 -5.17 14.44
C GLN A 95 -3.35 -6.01 13.15
N GLN A 96 -4.25 -5.69 12.22
CA GLN A 96 -4.29 -6.32 10.89
C GLN A 96 -2.98 -6.10 10.14
N TYR A 97 -2.40 -4.92 10.27
CA TYR A 97 -1.11 -4.58 9.69
C TYR A 97 0.05 -5.34 10.34
N GLU A 98 0.13 -5.35 11.68
CA GLU A 98 1.14 -6.12 12.43
C GLU A 98 1.04 -7.62 12.12
N ASN A 99 -0.18 -8.16 12.02
CA ASN A 99 -0.44 -9.53 11.59
C ASN A 99 -0.01 -9.76 10.14
N PHE A 100 -0.28 -8.81 9.24
CA PHE A 100 0.17 -8.90 7.86
C PHE A 100 1.69 -8.86 7.75
N THR A 101 2.38 -8.00 8.50
CA THR A 101 3.84 -7.95 8.52
C THR A 101 4.42 -9.25 9.09
N ALA A 102 3.87 -9.75 10.20
CA ALA A 102 4.29 -11.01 10.81
C ALA A 102 4.05 -12.22 9.90
N SER A 103 2.86 -12.32 9.30
CA SER A 103 2.50 -13.39 8.37
C SER A 103 3.12 -13.22 6.98
N SER A 104 3.53 -12.02 6.58
CA SER A 104 4.18 -11.82 5.28
C SER A 104 5.52 -12.54 5.21
N SER A 105 6.26 -12.68 6.32
CA SER A 105 7.51 -13.45 6.31
C SER A 105 7.25 -14.92 5.94
N GLU A 106 6.28 -15.58 6.59
CA GLU A 106 5.96 -16.98 6.31
C GLU A 106 5.24 -17.18 4.98
N MET A 107 4.33 -16.28 4.59
CA MET A 107 3.55 -16.41 3.36
C MET A 107 4.38 -16.06 2.12
N LEU A 108 5.33 -15.12 2.21
CA LEU A 108 6.25 -14.81 1.11
C LEU A 108 7.25 -15.94 0.89
N ASP A 109 7.78 -16.53 1.97
CA ASP A 109 8.68 -17.68 1.89
C ASP A 109 7.96 -18.90 1.31
N GLN A 110 6.70 -19.15 1.72
CA GLN A 110 5.87 -20.20 1.13
C GLN A 110 5.54 -19.92 -0.35
N THR A 111 5.28 -18.67 -0.72
CA THR A 111 5.00 -18.29 -2.12
C THR A 111 6.25 -18.40 -2.99
N LEU A 112 7.44 -18.05 -2.46
CA LEU A 112 8.72 -18.19 -3.14
C LEU A 112 9.10 -19.67 -3.30
N ASP A 113 8.90 -20.51 -2.28
CA ASP A 113 9.14 -21.96 -2.34
C ASP A 113 8.22 -22.64 -3.35
N MET A 114 6.93 -22.26 -3.39
CA MET A 114 5.99 -22.75 -4.42
C MET A 114 6.38 -22.33 -5.83
N LEU A 115 6.82 -21.07 -6.02
CA LEU A 115 7.30 -20.59 -7.32
C LEU A 115 8.58 -21.29 -7.76
N GLN A 116 9.54 -21.51 -6.85
CA GLN A 116 10.76 -22.26 -7.13
C GLN A 116 10.45 -23.70 -7.53
N LYS A 117 9.53 -24.37 -6.82
CA LYS A 117 9.07 -25.72 -7.18
C LYS A 117 8.46 -25.77 -8.58
N LEU A 118 7.64 -24.78 -8.95
CA LEU A 118 7.05 -24.71 -10.29
C LEU A 118 8.09 -24.45 -11.37
N VAL A 119 9.07 -23.57 -11.12
CA VAL A 119 10.16 -23.30 -12.06
C VAL A 119 11.01 -24.56 -12.28
N SER A 120 11.39 -25.28 -11.22
CA SER A 120 12.14 -26.54 -11.36
C SER A 120 11.34 -27.64 -12.07
N GLN A 121 10.01 -27.69 -11.88
CA GLN A 121 9.15 -28.63 -12.64
C GLN A 121 9.09 -28.29 -14.13
N LEU A 122 9.09 -27.01 -14.49
CA LEU A 122 9.09 -26.55 -15.88
C LEU A 122 10.44 -26.78 -16.55
N GLU A 123 11.56 -26.53 -15.87
CA GLU A 123 12.92 -26.80 -16.37
C GLU A 123 13.14 -28.30 -16.63
N LEU A 124 12.67 -29.17 -15.73
CA LEU A 124 12.72 -30.62 -15.93
C LEU A 124 11.84 -31.10 -17.10
N LEU A 125 10.71 -30.43 -17.34
CA LEU A 125 9.87 -30.73 -18.50
C LEU A 125 10.58 -30.35 -19.80
N ASP A 126 11.22 -29.18 -19.83
CA ASP A 126 11.96 -28.65 -20.99
C ASP A 126 13.18 -29.53 -21.33
N GLU A 127 13.96 -29.97 -20.33
CA GLU A 127 15.05 -30.94 -20.52
C GLU A 127 14.55 -32.28 -21.08
N LYS A 128 13.39 -32.75 -20.62
CA LYS A 128 12.80 -34.01 -21.10
C LYS A 128 12.35 -33.90 -22.56
N PHE A 129 11.79 -32.77 -22.98
CA PHE A 129 11.45 -32.53 -24.39
C PHE A 129 12.68 -32.37 -25.28
N SER A 130 13.82 -31.90 -24.75
CA SER A 130 15.04 -31.71 -25.52
C SER A 130 15.90 -32.97 -25.70
N GLN A 131 15.69 -34.05 -24.92
CA GLN A 131 16.38 -35.34 -25.10
C GLN A 131 15.64 -36.34 -26.01
N GLU A 132 14.43 -36.00 -26.45
CA GLU A 132 13.54 -36.88 -27.22
C GLU A 132 13.37 -36.45 -28.70
N CYS A 133 14.23 -35.52 -29.17
CA CYS A 133 14.48 -35.22 -30.59
C CYS A 133 15.87 -35.73 -31.00
#